data_AF-A0A1W9TLS6-F1
#
_entry.id   AF-A0A1W9TLS6-F1
#
_cell.length_a   1.000
_cell.length_b   1.000
_cell.length_c   1.000
_cell.angle_alpha   90.00
_cell.angle_beta   90.00
_cell.angle_gamma   90.00
#
_symmetry.space_group_name_H-M   'P 1'
#
loop_
_entity.id
_entity.type
_entity.pdbx_description
1 polymer ?
#
loop_
_entity_poly.entity_id
_entity_poly.type
_entity_poly.pdbx_seq_one_letter_code
_entity_poly.pdbx_strand_id
1 'polypeptide(L)'
;MTAKKIRQIQSELFLWYKKNKRSLPWRETDDPYCIWVSEVMLQQTQVNTVLPYYRTFLFHFPNVQSLAQSDINEVLKVWEGMG
;
A
#
# COMPACT_ATOMS: atom_id res chain seq x y z
N MET A 1 -13.01 0.72 28.84
CA MET A 1 -13.30 -0.66 28.39
C MET A 1 -12.50 -1.65 29.24
N THR A 2 -13.02 -2.84 29.52
CA THR A 2 -12.27 -3.86 30.30
C THR A 2 -11.31 -4.64 29.40
N ALA A 3 -10.21 -5.16 29.97
CA ALA A 3 -9.24 -5.97 29.24
C ALA A 3 -9.85 -7.23 28.59
N LYS A 4 -10.94 -7.77 29.17
CA LYS A 4 -11.72 -8.86 28.58
C LYS A 4 -12.42 -8.43 27.29
N LYS A 5 -13.06 -7.25 27.30
CA LYS A 5 -13.76 -6.71 26.14
C LYS A 5 -12.80 -6.35 24.99
N ILE A 6 -11.62 -5.84 25.30
CA ILE A 6 -10.58 -5.55 24.29
C ILE A 6 -10.14 -6.83 23.58
N ARG A 7 -9.81 -7.89 24.34
CA ARG A 7 -9.39 -9.19 23.76
C ARG A 7 -10.48 -9.81 22.88
N GLN A 8 -11.73 -9.69 23.27
CA GLN A 8 -12.85 -10.17 22.48
C GLN A 8 -12.93 -9.43 21.12
N ILE A 9 -12.88 -8.10 21.12
CA ILE A 9 -12.92 -7.29 19.89
C ILE A 9 -11.74 -7.64 18.96
N GLN A 10 -10.53 -7.75 19.51
CA GLN A 10 -9.34 -8.12 18.74
C GLN A 10 -9.50 -9.50 18.07
N SER A 11 -10.00 -10.49 18.81
CA SER A 11 -10.19 -11.84 18.29
C SER A 11 -11.26 -11.87 17.19
N GLU A 12 -12.40 -11.22 17.39
CA GLU A 12 -13.48 -11.17 16.41
C GLU A 12 -13.04 -10.44 15.13
N LEU A 13 -12.35 -9.30 15.27
CA LEU A 13 -11.81 -8.53 14.15
C LEU A 13 -10.76 -9.34 13.37
N PHE A 14 -9.86 -10.03 14.07
CA PHE A 14 -8.83 -10.85 13.44
C PHE A 14 -9.44 -12.01 12.64
N LEU A 15 -10.41 -12.73 13.21
CA LEU A 15 -11.09 -13.83 12.53
C LEU A 15 -11.84 -13.34 11.29
N TRP A 16 -12.54 -12.21 11.40
CA TRP A 16 -13.21 -11.58 10.27
C TRP A 16 -12.20 -11.18 9.18
N TYR A 17 -11.09 -10.52 9.55
CA TYR A 17 -10.08 -10.08 8.58
C TYR A 17 -9.44 -11.28 7.86
N LYS A 18 -9.11 -12.35 8.60
CA LYS A 18 -8.55 -13.58 8.01
C LYS A 18 -9.45 -14.17 6.94
N LYS A 19 -10.78 -14.12 7.13
CA LYS A 19 -11.77 -14.66 6.20
C LYS A 19 -12.14 -13.71 5.04
N ASN A 20 -12.16 -12.39 5.29
CA ASN A 20 -12.77 -11.42 4.38
C ASN A 20 -11.77 -10.41 3.78
N LYS A 21 -10.47 -10.48 4.10
CA LYS A 21 -9.48 -9.58 3.52
C LYS A 21 -9.47 -9.68 1.99
N ARG A 22 -9.39 -8.52 1.34
CA ARG A 22 -9.11 -8.44 -0.10
C ARG A 22 -7.64 -8.77 -0.36
N SER A 23 -7.39 -9.49 -1.46
CA SER A 23 -6.06 -9.60 -2.06
C SER A 23 -5.68 -8.24 -2.64
N LEU A 24 -4.61 -7.65 -2.12
CA LEU A 24 -4.06 -6.38 -2.55
C LEU A 24 -2.54 -6.56 -2.66
N PRO A 25 -1.90 -6.08 -3.74
CA PRO A 25 -0.47 -6.35 -3.99
C PRO A 25 0.44 -5.96 -2.81
N TRP A 26 0.18 -4.82 -2.17
CA TRP A 26 0.94 -4.34 -1.02
C TRP A 26 0.66 -5.10 0.30
N ARG A 27 -0.28 -6.05 0.31
CA ARG A 27 -0.52 -6.98 1.44
C ARG A 27 0.06 -8.37 1.20
N GLU A 28 0.69 -8.58 0.05
CA GLU A 28 1.28 -9.85 -0.38
C GLU A 28 2.82 -9.77 -0.38
N THR A 29 3.38 -8.72 0.23
CA THR A 29 4.81 -8.47 0.38
C THR A 29 5.10 -7.95 1.78
N ASP A 30 6.31 -8.27 2.28
CA ASP A 30 6.86 -7.73 3.53
C ASP A 30 7.92 -6.65 3.24
N ASP A 31 8.12 -6.25 1.98
CA ASP A 31 9.09 -5.22 1.59
C ASP A 31 8.64 -3.83 2.08
N PRO A 32 9.42 -3.16 2.96
CA PRO A 32 9.10 -1.84 3.48
C PRO A 32 8.93 -0.77 2.40
N TYR A 33 9.69 -0.85 1.30
CA TYR A 33 9.57 0.11 0.19
C TYR A 33 8.24 -0.06 -0.53
N CYS A 34 7.89 -1.30 -0.89
CA CYS A 34 6.63 -1.63 -1.52
C CYS A 34 5.43 -1.23 -0.64
N ILE A 35 5.53 -1.42 0.67
CA ILE A 35 4.48 -1.01 1.62
C ILE A 35 4.41 0.52 1.69
N TRP A 36 5.54 1.20 1.86
CA TRP A 36 5.60 2.66 1.96
C TRP A 36 4.99 3.36 0.75
N VAL A 37 5.37 2.92 -0.47
CA VAL A 37 4.80 3.46 -1.71
C VAL A 37 3.28 3.31 -1.70
N SER A 38 2.75 2.13 -1.35
CA SER A 38 1.29 1.92 -1.32
C SER A 38 0.57 2.84 -0.34
N GLU A 39 1.15 3.07 0.84
CA GLU A 39 0.56 3.94 1.87
C GLU A 39 0.57 5.40 1.43
N VAL A 40 1.63 5.87 0.76
CA VAL A 40 1.67 7.22 0.15
C VAL A 40 0.60 7.35 -0.93
N MET A 41 0.50 6.36 -1.82
CA MET A 41 -0.49 6.40 -2.90
C MET A 41 -1.93 6.40 -2.38
N LEU A 42 -2.21 5.68 -1.29
CA LEU A 42 -3.53 5.58 -0.67
C LEU A 42 -3.96 6.83 0.10
N GLN A 43 -3.11 7.85 0.21
CA GLN A 43 -3.49 9.12 0.82
C GLN A 43 -4.47 9.86 -0.08
N GLN A 44 -5.67 10.14 0.43
CA GLN A 44 -6.73 10.87 -0.29
C GLN A 44 -7.17 10.23 -1.63
N THR A 45 -6.81 8.98 -1.90
CA THR A 45 -7.23 8.22 -3.10
C THR A 45 -7.96 6.92 -2.72
N GLN A 46 -8.59 6.28 -3.70
CA GLN A 46 -9.28 5.01 -3.51
C GLN A 46 -8.43 3.83 -3.99
N VAL A 47 -8.59 2.66 -3.35
CA VAL A 47 -7.86 1.42 -3.69
C VAL A 47 -7.92 1.06 -5.17
N ASN A 48 -9.10 1.21 -5.81
CA ASN A 48 -9.27 0.86 -7.22
C ASN A 48 -8.45 1.76 -8.15
N THR A 49 -8.29 3.04 -7.76
CA THR A 49 -7.45 4.00 -8.48
C THR A 49 -5.98 3.63 -8.33
N VAL A 50 -5.53 3.29 -7.12
CA VAL A 50 -4.11 3.03 -6.80
C VAL A 50 -3.57 1.77 -7.49
N LEU A 51 -4.37 0.72 -7.66
CA LEU A 51 -3.92 -0.57 -8.19
C LEU A 51 -3.07 -0.50 -9.47
N PRO A 52 -3.50 0.18 -10.55
CA PRO A 52 -2.67 0.34 -11.76
C PRO A 52 -1.41 1.20 -11.50
N TYR A 53 -1.52 2.32 -10.78
CA TYR A 53 -0.37 3.19 -10.49
C TYR A 53 0.71 2.49 -9.67
N TYR A 54 0.30 1.71 -8.67
CA TYR A 54 1.21 0.95 -7.82
C TYR A 54 2.06 -0.03 -8.63
N ARG A 55 1.44 -0.76 -9.56
CA ARG A 55 2.14 -1.72 -10.42
C ARG A 55 3.10 -1.02 -11.37
N THR A 56 2.67 0.06 -12.02
CA THR A 56 3.52 0.84 -12.92
C THR A 56 4.69 1.48 -12.16
N PHE A 57 4.42 2.08 -11.00
CA PHE A 57 5.46 2.74 -10.21
C PHE A 57 6.54 1.76 -9.74
N LEU A 58 6.16 0.58 -9.23
CA LEU A 58 7.15 -0.43 -8.83
C LEU A 58 7.85 -1.10 -10.02
N PHE A 59 7.26 -1.07 -11.22
CA PHE A 59 7.95 -1.51 -12.43
C PHE A 59 9.08 -0.55 -12.81
N HIS A 60 8.83 0.76 -12.75
CA HIS A 60 9.84 1.79 -13.06
C HIS A 60 10.87 1.97 -11.93
N PHE A 61 10.40 1.95 -10.69
CA PHE A 61 11.20 2.17 -9.49
C PHE A 61 11.07 0.96 -8.55
N PRO A 62 11.75 -0.17 -8.83
CA PRO A 62 11.58 -1.42 -8.08
C PRO A 62 12.11 -1.37 -6.64
N ASN A 63 12.98 -0.41 -6.31
CA ASN A 63 13.50 -0.23 -4.95
C ASN A 63 13.81 1.25 -4.65
N VAL A 64 14.03 1.55 -3.38
CA VAL A 64 14.31 2.92 -2.92
C VAL A 64 15.55 3.55 -3.58
N GLN A 65 16.57 2.74 -3.91
CA GLN A 65 17.77 3.24 -4.58
C GLN A 65 17.48 3.65 -6.02
N SER A 66 16.69 2.86 -6.75
CA SER A 66 16.25 3.18 -8.11
C SER A 66 15.43 4.48 -8.13
N LEU A 67 14.49 4.64 -7.18
CA LEU A 67 13.73 5.87 -7.03
C LEU A 67 14.64 7.07 -6.73
N ALA A 68 15.59 6.91 -5.80
CA ALA A 68 16.50 7.99 -5.39
C ALA A 68 17.49 8.42 -6.49
N GLN A 69 17.81 7.52 -7.43
CA GLN A 69 18.71 7.79 -8.56
C GLN A 69 17.99 8.30 -9.80
N SER A 70 16.65 8.25 -9.84
CA SER A 70 15.85 8.63 -11.00
C SER A 70 15.74 10.14 -11.13
N ASP A 71 15.57 10.62 -12.37
CA ASP A 71 15.29 12.03 -12.61
C ASP A 71 13.90 12.39 -12.06
N ILE A 72 13.79 13.54 -11.40
CA ILE A 72 12.52 13.98 -10.80
C ILE A 72 11.39 14.08 -11.83
N ASN A 73 11.69 14.44 -13.09
CA ASN A 73 10.69 14.54 -14.15
C ASN A 73 10.17 13.15 -14.55
N GLU A 74 11.01 12.12 -14.51
CA GLU A 74 10.59 10.74 -14.75
C GLU A 74 9.64 10.27 -13.65
N VAL A 75 10.00 10.54 -12.39
CA VAL A 75 9.16 10.19 -11.22
C VAL A 75 7.80 10.89 -11.32
N LEU A 76 7.78 12.20 -11.59
CA LEU A 76 6.55 12.97 -11.76
C LEU A 76 5.71 12.46 -12.94
N LYS A 77 6.36 12.04 -14.04
CA LYS A 77 5.64 11.50 -15.20
C LYS A 77 4.94 10.19 -14.89
N VAL A 78 5.58 9.30 -14.13
CA VAL A 78 4.98 8.03 -13.69
C VAL A 78 3.90 8.25 -12.62
N TRP A 79 3.99 9.34 -11.84
CA TRP A 79 3.02 9.72 -10.81
C TRP A 79 1.83 10.56 -11.34
N GLU A 80 1.87 10.99 -12.60
CA GLU A 80 0.89 11.88 -13.20
C GLU A 80 -0.54 11.30 -13.12
N GLY A 81 -1.50 12.09 -12.62
CA GLY A 81 -2.91 11.71 -12.53
C GLY A 81 -3.35 11.09 -11.20
N MET A 82 -2.45 10.94 -10.23
CA MET A 82 -2.80 10.49 -8.87
C MET A 82 -3.37 11.57 -7.94
N GLY A 83 -3.29 12.85 -8.33
CA GLY A 83 -3.69 14.00 -7.51
C GLY A 83 -2.49 14.81 -7.05
#